data_AF-A0AA38ZVU8-F1
#
_entry.id   AF-A0AA38ZVU8-F1
#
_cell.length_a   1.000
_cell.length_b   1.000
_cell.length_c   1.000
_cell.angle_alpha   90.00
_cell.angle_beta   90.00
_cell.angle_gamma   90.00
#
_symmetry.space_group_name_H-M   'P 1'
#
loop_
_entity.id
_entity.type
_entity.pdbx_description
1 polymer ?
#
loop_
_entity_poly.entity_id
_entity_poly.type
_entity_poly.pdbx_seq_one_letter_code
_entity_poly.pdbx_strand_id
1 'polypeptide(L)'
;MRRQAERWGAELFQEDVEFLDVKTSPFTVQSSERKVKCYSIIFATGATAKRLKLPREDEFWSRGISACAICDGASPLFKRQVLAVVGGGDTATEEALYLTKYARHVHLLVRRNELRASKAMQDRVHNNPNITLHFNTEAVDIVSNNRGQMSGILLRKVDTGEESVLEAKGLFYGIGHTPNSQLLEGQVELDSSGYVIVEEGSARTSVEGVFAAGDVQDHEWRQAVTAAGSGCVAALSVERYLVGNNLLIEFHQPQTEEVKKELTDRDVREGFDITLTKHRGQYALRKLYHESPRLICVLYTAPTCGPCRTLKPILSKVIDEYDQNVHFVEIDIEEDPEIAEAAGIMGTPCVQFFKNKEMIQTVSGVKMKKEYREFIESNK
;
A
#
# COMPACT_ATOMS: atom_id res chain seq x y z
N MET A 1 2.82 -9.20 -0.95
CA MET A 1 4.22 -9.43 -1.35
C MET A 1 4.82 -10.67 -0.70
N ARG A 2 4.87 -10.81 0.64
CA ARG A 2 5.48 -11.98 1.32
C ARG A 2 5.05 -13.35 0.77
N ARG A 3 3.74 -13.66 0.82
CA ARG A 3 3.19 -14.94 0.30
C ARG A 3 3.51 -15.19 -1.18
N GLN A 4 3.64 -14.12 -1.97
CA GLN A 4 3.97 -14.23 -3.38
C GLN A 4 5.44 -14.63 -3.56
N ALA A 5 6.36 -14.07 -2.78
CA ALA A 5 7.77 -14.46 -2.82
C ALA A 5 7.95 -15.91 -2.36
N GLU A 6 7.32 -16.31 -1.24
CA GLU A 6 7.34 -17.68 -0.72
C GLU A 6 6.76 -18.68 -1.74
N ARG A 7 5.66 -18.31 -2.42
CA ARG A 7 5.06 -19.13 -3.49
C ARG A 7 6.05 -19.45 -4.61
N TRP A 8 7.01 -18.57 -4.90
CA TRP A 8 8.01 -18.75 -5.95
C TRP A 8 9.35 -19.27 -5.43
N GLY A 9 9.40 -19.76 -4.20
CA GLY A 9 10.57 -20.44 -3.63
C GLY A 9 11.55 -19.54 -2.89
N ALA A 10 11.20 -18.28 -2.62
CA ALA A 10 12.05 -17.44 -1.77
C ALA A 10 12.05 -17.97 -0.32
N GLU A 11 13.23 -18.33 0.18
CA GLU A 11 13.44 -18.66 1.59
C GLU A 11 13.53 -17.37 2.41
N LEU A 12 12.56 -17.16 3.32
CA LEU A 12 12.50 -15.95 4.14
C LEU A 12 12.86 -16.27 5.59
N PHE A 13 13.90 -15.60 6.08
CA PHE A 13 14.35 -15.71 7.46
C PHE A 13 14.00 -14.45 8.23
N GLN A 14 13.34 -14.60 9.39
CA GLN A 14 12.98 -13.49 10.27
C GLN A 14 14.13 -13.20 11.24
N GLU A 15 15.25 -12.76 10.68
CA GLU A 15 16.48 -12.47 11.41
C GLU A 15 16.95 -11.06 11.01
N ASP A 16 17.52 -10.32 11.96
CA ASP A 16 18.18 -9.04 11.66
C ASP A 16 19.62 -9.31 11.22
N VAL A 17 20.02 -8.73 10.08
CA VAL A 17 21.41 -8.76 9.65
C VAL A 17 22.21 -7.76 10.49
N GLU A 18 23.25 -8.23 11.16
CA GLU A 18 24.08 -7.45 12.09
C GLU A 18 25.45 -7.12 11.48
N PHE A 19 25.92 -7.95 10.55
CA PHE A 19 27.20 -7.77 9.88
C PHE A 19 27.12 -8.13 8.41
N LEU A 20 27.81 -7.33 7.60
CA LEU A 20 27.91 -7.46 6.15
C LEU A 20 29.34 -7.17 5.71
N ASP A 21 29.95 -8.07 4.92
CA ASP A 21 31.23 -7.83 4.24
C ASP A 21 31.04 -8.04 2.74
N VAL A 22 31.15 -6.93 2.00
CA VAL A 22 31.09 -6.92 0.53
C VAL A 22 32.44 -6.65 -0.13
N LYS A 23 33.53 -6.51 0.65
CA LYS A 23 34.87 -6.27 0.11
C LYS A 23 35.54 -7.55 -0.39
N THR A 24 35.10 -8.71 0.11
CA THR A 24 35.64 -10.01 -0.27
C THR A 24 34.55 -10.90 -0.86
N SER A 25 34.73 -11.35 -2.10
CA SER A 25 33.83 -12.32 -2.74
C SER A 25 34.27 -13.77 -2.45
N PRO A 26 33.36 -14.70 -2.10
CA PRO A 26 31.93 -14.49 -1.88
C PRO A 26 31.66 -13.67 -0.61
N PHE A 27 30.67 -12.78 -0.71
CA PHE A 27 30.26 -11.83 0.33
C PHE A 27 29.76 -12.57 1.57
N THR A 28 29.90 -11.92 2.73
CA THR A 28 29.47 -12.47 4.02
C THR A 28 28.27 -11.70 4.53
N VAL A 29 27.18 -12.40 4.85
CA VAL A 29 26.03 -11.83 5.58
C VAL A 29 25.89 -12.60 6.88
N GLN A 30 25.76 -11.90 8.00
CA GLN A 30 25.69 -12.52 9.32
C GLN A 30 24.63 -11.86 10.21
N SER A 31 23.83 -12.70 10.86
CA SER A 31 22.90 -12.40 11.94
C SER A 31 23.39 -13.05 13.24
N SER A 32 22.65 -12.89 14.33
CA SER A 32 22.86 -13.65 15.57
C SER A 32 22.73 -15.17 15.40
N GLU A 33 21.93 -15.63 14.44
CA GLU A 33 21.59 -17.05 14.28
C GLU A 33 22.36 -17.72 13.14
N ARG A 34 22.86 -16.93 12.19
CA ARG A 34 23.34 -17.45 10.92
C ARG A 34 24.50 -16.65 10.35
N LYS A 35 25.37 -17.37 9.65
CA LYS A 35 26.36 -16.80 8.76
C LYS A 35 26.23 -17.45 7.38
N VAL A 36 25.97 -16.64 6.36
CA VAL A 36 25.84 -17.10 4.97
C VAL A 36 26.89 -16.46 4.07
N LYS A 37 27.25 -17.21 3.02
CA LYS A 37 28.06 -16.72 1.91
C LYS A 37 27.18 -16.59 0.68
N CYS A 38 27.36 -15.52 -0.08
CA CYS A 38 26.62 -15.28 -1.31
C CYS A 38 27.49 -14.60 -2.36
N TYR A 39 27.15 -14.78 -3.64
CA TYR A 39 27.87 -14.16 -4.74
C TYR A 39 27.32 -12.80 -5.14
N SER A 40 26.09 -12.48 -4.72
CA SER A 40 25.43 -11.22 -5.00
C SER A 40 24.45 -10.85 -3.89
N ILE A 41 24.22 -9.55 -3.71
CA ILE A 41 23.35 -8.98 -2.68
C ILE A 41 22.45 -7.91 -3.31
N ILE A 42 21.16 -7.96 -2.97
CA ILE A 42 20.25 -6.81 -3.12
C ILE A 42 20.06 -6.18 -1.75
N PHE A 43 20.52 -4.96 -1.58
CA PHE A 43 20.36 -4.17 -0.37
C PHE A 43 19.08 -3.33 -0.49
N ALA A 44 18.02 -3.77 0.20
CA ALA A 44 16.69 -3.17 0.14
C ALA A 44 16.14 -2.83 1.54
N THR A 45 17.01 -2.30 2.41
CA THR A 45 16.70 -2.02 3.83
C THR A 45 15.85 -0.76 4.04
N GLY A 46 15.54 -0.02 2.96
CA GLY A 46 14.70 1.17 2.97
C GLY A 46 15.32 2.37 3.70
N ALA A 47 14.46 3.33 4.04
CA ALA A 47 14.81 4.49 4.82
C ALA A 47 13.75 4.74 5.90
N THR A 48 14.20 5.24 7.05
CA THR A 48 13.34 5.52 8.19
C THR A 48 13.01 7.01 8.23
N ALA A 49 11.72 7.36 8.27
CA ALA A 49 11.30 8.75 8.45
C ALA A 49 11.82 9.31 9.78
N LYS A 50 12.44 10.49 9.73
CA LYS A 50 12.89 11.16 10.95
C LYS A 50 11.67 11.61 11.74
N ARG A 51 11.73 11.41 13.06
CA ARG A 51 10.67 11.82 13.98
C ARG A 51 11.20 12.81 15.02
N LEU A 52 10.30 13.62 15.57
CA LEU A 52 10.64 14.63 16.59
C LEU A 52 10.80 14.01 17.98
N LYS A 53 10.23 12.82 18.22
CA LYS A 53 10.18 12.13 19.52
C LYS A 53 9.43 12.96 20.56
N LEU A 54 8.28 13.51 20.17
CA LEU A 54 7.40 14.23 21.10
C LEU A 54 6.93 13.29 22.23
N PRO A 55 6.65 13.79 23.45
CA PRO A 55 6.24 12.95 24.56
C PRO A 55 5.07 12.02 24.26
N ARG A 56 4.06 12.48 23.50
CA ARG A 56 2.89 11.69 23.09
C ARG A 56 2.93 11.25 21.63
N GLU A 57 4.09 11.29 20.98
CA GLU A 57 4.21 10.98 19.54
C GLU A 57 3.70 9.59 19.21
N ASP A 58 4.10 8.56 19.96
CA ASP A 58 3.69 7.18 19.71
C ASP A 58 2.18 6.94 19.91
N GLU A 59 1.54 7.70 20.80
CA GLU A 59 0.09 7.63 21.02
C GLU A 59 -0.70 8.07 19.77
N PHE A 60 -0.18 9.08 19.06
CA PHE A 60 -0.83 9.70 17.90
C PHE A 60 -0.20 9.33 16.55
N TRP A 61 0.85 8.52 16.53
CA TRP A 61 1.45 8.01 15.31
C TRP A 61 0.42 7.21 14.51
N SER A 62 0.26 7.56 13.23
CA SER A 62 -0.79 7.03 12.34
C SER A 62 -2.24 7.27 12.82
N ARG A 63 -2.44 8.14 13.83
CA ARG A 63 -3.75 8.54 14.40
C ARG A 63 -3.91 10.07 14.47
N GLY A 64 -3.11 10.79 13.69
CA GLY A 64 -3.04 12.25 13.68
C GLY A 64 -1.66 12.73 13.23
N ILE A 65 -0.60 11.99 13.58
CA ILE A 65 0.76 12.24 13.10
C ILE A 65 1.07 11.35 11.90
N SER A 66 1.67 11.93 10.85
CA SER A 66 2.19 11.21 9.68
C SER A 66 3.55 11.80 9.27
N ALA A 67 4.32 11.03 8.51
CA ALA A 67 5.55 11.49 7.86
C ALA A 67 5.50 11.40 6.33
N CYS A 68 4.32 11.19 5.75
CA CYS A 68 4.14 11.22 4.29
C CYS A 68 2.83 11.93 3.95
N ALA A 69 2.93 13.21 3.57
CA ALA A 69 1.76 13.97 3.16
C ALA A 69 1.10 13.39 1.89
N ILE A 70 1.89 12.86 0.96
CA ILE A 70 1.40 12.29 -0.30
C ILE A 70 0.54 11.05 -0.04
N CYS A 71 0.99 10.19 0.88
CA CYS A 71 0.35 8.94 1.24
C CYS A 71 -0.96 9.18 1.99
N ASP A 72 -0.91 9.99 3.05
CA ASP A 72 -2.01 10.09 4.00
C ASP A 72 -2.87 11.33 3.83
N GLY A 73 -2.40 12.37 3.12
CA GLY A 73 -3.05 13.67 3.05
C GLY A 73 -4.48 13.64 2.46
N ALA A 74 -4.78 12.66 1.61
CA ALA A 74 -6.11 12.45 1.03
C ALA A 74 -7.06 11.65 1.96
N SER A 75 -6.57 11.14 3.10
CA SER A 75 -7.36 10.37 4.06
C SER A 75 -8.57 11.16 4.54
N PRO A 76 -9.74 10.51 4.75
CA PRO A 76 -10.93 11.15 5.31
C PRO A 76 -10.67 11.87 6.64
N LEU A 77 -9.66 11.45 7.40
CA LEU A 77 -9.26 12.07 8.67
C LEU A 77 -8.82 13.53 8.51
N PHE A 78 -8.18 13.87 7.39
CA PHE A 78 -7.54 15.17 7.17
C PHE A 78 -8.32 16.09 6.21
N LYS A 79 -9.29 15.52 5.49
CA LYS A 79 -10.12 16.25 4.53
C LYS A 79 -10.86 17.42 5.19
N ARG A 80 -10.67 18.62 4.64
CA ARG A 80 -11.22 19.91 5.11
C ARG A 80 -10.89 20.25 6.57
N GLN A 81 -9.83 19.65 7.12
CA GLN A 81 -9.35 19.97 8.46
C GLN A 81 -8.22 21.00 8.42
N VAL A 82 -7.89 21.57 9.58
CA VAL A 82 -6.65 22.34 9.76
C VAL A 82 -5.52 21.35 10.06
N LEU A 83 -4.44 21.45 9.31
CA LEU A 83 -3.26 20.58 9.44
C LEU A 83 -2.03 21.42 9.74
N ALA A 84 -0.98 20.80 10.27
CA ALA A 84 0.33 21.39 10.41
C ALA A 84 1.41 20.52 9.75
N VAL A 85 2.45 21.16 9.25
CA VAL A 85 3.67 20.52 8.73
C VAL A 85 4.86 21.06 9.52
N VAL A 86 5.75 20.19 9.98
CA VAL A 86 7.01 20.58 10.60
C VAL A 86 8.15 20.43 9.60
N GLY A 87 8.94 21.49 9.45
CA GLY A 87 10.16 21.50 8.64
C GLY A 87 10.32 22.82 7.89
N GLY A 88 11.53 23.06 7.37
CA GLY A 88 11.87 24.30 6.66
C GLY A 88 12.62 24.11 5.34
N GLY A 89 12.81 22.86 4.89
CA GLY A 89 13.40 22.54 3.59
C GLY A 89 12.36 22.35 2.49
N ASP A 90 12.81 22.00 1.29
CA ASP A 90 11.93 21.80 0.14
C ASP A 90 10.83 20.76 0.43
N THR A 91 11.18 19.61 1.02
CA THR A 91 10.20 18.58 1.42
C THR A 91 9.04 19.16 2.23
N ALA A 92 9.30 19.93 3.29
CA ALA A 92 8.24 20.51 4.11
C ALA A 92 7.36 21.50 3.34
N THR A 93 7.97 22.30 2.45
CA THR A 93 7.22 23.26 1.63
C THR A 93 6.39 22.59 0.54
N GLU A 94 6.90 21.53 -0.08
CA GLU A 94 6.18 20.71 -1.07
C GLU A 94 5.00 19.99 -0.44
N GLU A 95 5.22 19.36 0.72
CA GLU A 95 4.16 18.68 1.46
C GLU A 95 3.09 19.65 1.96
N ALA A 96 3.47 20.82 2.47
CA ALA A 96 2.51 21.86 2.88
C ALA A 96 1.63 22.30 1.69
N LEU A 97 2.24 22.57 0.53
CA LEU A 97 1.51 22.92 -0.69
C LEU A 97 0.60 21.77 -1.15
N TYR A 98 1.09 20.53 -1.12
CA TYR A 98 0.29 19.37 -1.48
C TYR A 98 -0.94 19.21 -0.60
N LEU A 99 -0.79 19.37 0.72
CA LEU A 99 -1.89 19.25 1.69
C LEU A 99 -2.97 20.32 1.49
N THR A 100 -2.65 21.50 0.93
CA THR A 100 -3.68 22.52 0.63
C THR A 100 -4.75 22.04 -0.36
N LYS A 101 -4.52 20.95 -1.11
CA LYS A 101 -5.52 20.32 -1.99
C LYS A 101 -6.66 19.67 -1.21
N TYR A 102 -6.41 19.26 0.04
CA TYR A 102 -7.35 18.48 0.86
C TYR A 102 -7.72 19.18 2.15
N ALA A 103 -6.77 19.87 2.78
CA ALA A 103 -6.94 20.61 4.03
C ALA A 103 -7.75 21.89 3.82
N ARG A 104 -8.40 22.35 4.88
CA ARG A 104 -8.99 23.70 4.93
C ARG A 104 -7.90 24.77 5.05
N HIS A 105 -6.86 24.48 5.82
CA HIS A 105 -5.73 25.37 6.07
C HIS A 105 -4.51 24.56 6.53
N VAL A 106 -3.30 25.03 6.21
CA VAL A 106 -2.04 24.37 6.58
C VAL A 106 -1.13 25.34 7.33
N HIS A 107 -0.66 24.95 8.51
CA HIS A 107 0.35 25.68 9.28
C HIS A 107 1.74 25.08 9.01
N LEU A 108 2.68 25.85 8.49
CA LEU A 108 4.05 25.41 8.30
C LEU A 108 4.92 25.90 9.46
N LEU A 109 5.38 24.96 10.29
CA LEU A 109 6.14 25.21 11.52
C LEU A 109 7.64 25.09 11.22
N VAL A 110 8.34 26.22 11.34
CA VAL A 110 9.75 26.36 11.01
C VAL A 110 10.52 26.75 12.28
N ARG A 111 11.46 25.90 12.71
CA ARG A 111 12.24 26.13 13.94
C ARG A 111 13.14 27.37 13.88
N ARG A 112 13.58 27.75 12.69
CA ARG A 112 14.45 28.91 12.46
C ARG A 112 13.64 30.14 12.03
N ASN A 113 14.31 31.28 11.90
CA ASN A 113 13.75 32.52 11.38
C ASN A 113 13.75 32.60 9.84
N GLU A 114 14.18 31.54 9.16
CA GLU A 114 14.28 31.46 7.70
C GLU A 114 13.94 30.05 7.19
N LEU A 115 13.56 29.95 5.91
CA LEU A 115 13.40 28.69 5.19
C LEU A 115 14.73 28.28 4.53
N ARG A 116 15.08 27.00 4.61
CA ARG A 116 16.16 26.37 3.83
C ARG A 116 15.71 25.95 2.42
N ALA A 117 14.40 25.93 2.18
CA ALA A 117 13.84 25.59 0.87
C ALA A 117 14.39 26.50 -0.24
N SER A 118 14.39 25.99 -1.47
CA SER A 118 14.72 26.76 -2.68
C SER A 118 13.85 28.02 -2.79
N LYS A 119 14.40 29.08 -3.41
CA LYS A 119 13.71 30.37 -3.49
C LYS A 119 12.32 30.28 -4.15
N ALA A 120 12.21 29.48 -5.21
CA ALA A 120 10.95 29.21 -5.88
C ALA A 120 9.91 28.58 -4.94
N MET A 121 10.33 27.64 -4.08
CA MET A 121 9.43 27.01 -3.11
C MET A 121 9.03 27.96 -1.99
N GLN A 122 9.95 28.81 -1.50
CA GLN A 122 9.64 29.88 -0.56
C GLN A 122 8.55 30.80 -1.11
N ASP A 123 8.71 31.27 -2.35
CA ASP A 123 7.75 32.18 -2.98
C ASP A 123 6.38 31.53 -3.14
N ARG A 124 6.32 30.22 -3.45
CA ARG A 124 5.05 29.47 -3.55
C ARG A 124 4.33 29.36 -2.21
N VAL A 125 5.04 29.08 -1.10
CA VAL A 125 4.40 29.00 0.22
C VAL A 125 3.99 30.38 0.75
N HIS A 126 4.79 31.41 0.49
CA HIS A 126 4.44 32.79 0.89
C HIS A 126 3.21 33.33 0.16
N ASN A 127 3.02 32.97 -1.10
CA ASN A 127 1.90 33.44 -1.92
C ASN A 127 0.64 32.57 -1.80
N ASN A 128 0.65 31.49 -1.02
CA ASN A 128 -0.51 30.61 -0.87
C ASN A 128 -1.38 31.05 0.33
N PRO A 129 -2.63 31.52 0.11
CA PRO A 129 -3.47 32.02 1.21
C PRO A 129 -3.94 30.94 2.18
N ASN A 130 -3.86 29.66 1.79
CA ASN A 130 -4.23 28.52 2.64
C ASN A 130 -3.05 28.01 3.48
N ILE A 131 -1.90 28.71 3.46
CA ILE A 131 -0.73 28.40 4.26
C ILE A 131 -0.42 29.56 5.20
N THR A 132 -0.13 29.26 6.47
CA THR A 132 0.48 30.22 7.40
C THR A 132 1.83 29.72 7.85
N LEU A 133 2.87 30.52 7.64
CA LEU A 133 4.22 30.23 8.11
C LEU A 133 4.44 30.70 9.55
N HIS A 134 5.02 29.82 10.36
CA HIS A 134 5.40 30.08 11.75
C HIS A 134 6.91 29.92 11.89
N PHE A 135 7.62 31.03 11.80
CA PHE A 135 9.05 31.07 12.08
C PHE A 135 9.33 31.04 13.58
N ASN A 136 10.55 30.60 13.94
CA ASN A 136 10.99 30.40 15.31
C ASN A 136 9.99 29.56 16.11
N THR A 137 9.39 28.54 15.51
CA THR A 137 8.33 27.75 16.15
C THR A 137 8.63 26.27 16.08
N GLU A 138 8.59 25.62 17.25
CA GLU A 138 8.75 24.17 17.39
C GLU A 138 7.48 23.55 17.97
N ALA A 139 7.20 22.30 17.56
CA ALA A 139 6.18 21.48 18.19
C ALA A 139 6.78 20.82 19.44
N VAL A 140 6.13 21.00 20.58
CA VAL A 140 6.55 20.46 21.89
C VAL A 140 5.84 19.15 22.20
N ASP A 141 4.52 19.09 21.99
CA ASP A 141 3.73 17.89 22.22
C ASP A 141 2.35 17.94 21.53
N ILE A 142 1.55 16.88 21.67
CA ILE A 142 0.21 16.76 21.09
C ILE A 142 -0.88 16.98 22.14
N VAL A 143 -1.89 17.77 21.75
CA VAL A 143 -3.11 18.00 22.54
C VAL A 143 -4.23 17.12 21.99
N SER A 144 -4.96 16.47 22.90
CA SER A 144 -6.08 15.58 22.57
C SER A 144 -7.40 16.11 23.12
N ASN A 145 -8.51 15.77 22.45
CA ASN A 145 -9.85 16.05 22.95
C ASN A 145 -10.29 15.02 24.00
N ASN A 146 -11.49 15.21 24.56
CA ASN A 146 -12.10 14.32 25.56
C ASN A 146 -12.36 12.89 25.06
N ARG A 147 -12.20 12.62 23.75
CA ARG A 147 -12.33 11.29 23.13
C ARG A 147 -10.97 10.65 22.82
N GLY A 148 -9.87 11.25 23.29
CA GLY A 148 -8.51 10.75 23.05
C GLY A 148 -8.04 10.89 21.60
N GLN A 149 -8.65 11.79 20.82
CA GLN A 149 -8.23 12.08 19.44
C GLN A 149 -7.39 13.35 19.41
N MET A 150 -6.43 13.42 18.48
CA MET A 150 -5.67 14.66 18.25
C MET A 150 -6.61 15.84 17.96
N SER A 151 -6.38 16.95 18.65
CA SER A 151 -7.13 18.19 18.49
C SER A 151 -6.24 19.43 18.39
N GLY A 152 -4.97 19.32 18.76
CA GLY A 152 -4.03 20.41 18.60
C GLY A 152 -2.59 20.01 18.85
N ILE A 153 -1.71 20.98 18.74
CA ILE A 153 -0.27 20.85 18.91
C ILE A 153 0.16 21.93 19.90
N LEU A 154 0.86 21.54 20.96
CA LEU A 154 1.53 22.49 21.84
C LEU A 154 2.77 23.01 21.10
N LEU A 155 2.81 24.31 20.88
CA LEU A 155 3.89 25.00 20.20
C LEU A 155 4.70 25.82 21.20
N ARG A 156 5.98 26.00 20.91
CA ARG A 156 6.84 26.95 21.61
C ARG A 156 7.56 27.85 20.62
N LYS A 157 7.58 29.15 20.91
CA LYS A 157 8.42 30.13 20.23
C LYS A 157 9.86 30.00 20.72
N VAL A 158 10.80 29.73 19.82
CA VAL A 158 12.21 29.46 20.15
C VAL A 158 12.92 30.73 20.66
N ASP A 159 12.51 31.90 20.18
CA ASP A 159 13.07 33.20 20.52
C ASP A 159 12.51 33.79 21.83
N THR A 160 11.23 33.57 22.14
CA THR A 160 10.59 34.15 23.34
C THR A 160 10.33 33.12 24.45
N GLY A 161 10.32 31.83 24.13
CA GLY A 161 9.89 30.76 25.03
C GLY A 161 8.37 30.68 25.22
N GLU A 162 7.58 31.52 24.55
CA GLU A 162 6.12 31.54 24.68
C GLU A 162 5.49 30.24 24.16
N GLU A 163 4.60 29.67 24.95
CA GLU A 163 3.85 28.47 24.58
C GLU A 163 2.41 28.79 24.20
N SER A 164 1.91 28.10 23.17
CA SER A 164 0.54 28.23 22.71
C SER A 164 0.03 26.91 22.13
N VAL A 165 -1.29 26.76 22.07
CA VAL A 165 -1.90 25.58 21.44
C VAL A 165 -2.42 25.97 20.07
N LEU A 166 -1.92 25.29 19.03
CA LEU A 166 -2.46 25.37 17.69
C LEU A 166 -3.53 24.29 17.51
N GLU A 167 -4.76 24.69 17.22
CA GLU A 167 -5.82 23.74 16.85
C GLU A 167 -5.55 23.14 15.46
N ALA A 168 -5.24 21.85 15.44
CA ALA A 168 -4.95 21.10 14.23
C ALA A 168 -5.34 19.63 14.42
N LYS A 169 -5.87 19.03 13.36
CA LYS A 169 -6.29 17.61 13.34
C LYS A 169 -5.21 16.67 12.83
N GLY A 170 -4.16 17.20 12.25
CA GLY A 170 -3.03 16.40 11.80
C GLY A 170 -1.72 17.17 11.83
N LEU A 171 -0.64 16.43 12.06
CA LEU A 171 0.74 16.90 12.07
C LEU A 171 1.57 16.05 11.13
N PHE A 172 2.22 16.68 10.16
CA PHE A 172 3.03 16.02 9.14
C PHE A 172 4.50 16.38 9.32
N TYR A 173 5.38 15.38 9.28
CA TYR A 173 6.83 15.55 9.44
C TYR A 173 7.52 15.67 8.08
N GLY A 174 7.81 16.91 7.66
CA GLY A 174 8.61 17.24 6.48
C GLY A 174 10.10 17.39 6.79
N ILE A 175 10.64 16.61 7.73
CA ILE A 175 12.02 16.73 8.25
C ILE A 175 13.01 15.72 7.64
N GLY A 176 12.57 14.97 6.63
CA GLY A 176 13.39 14.04 5.85
C GLY A 176 13.49 12.63 6.45
N HIS A 177 14.31 11.81 5.82
CA HIS A 177 14.49 10.40 6.16
C HIS A 177 15.96 10.09 6.45
N THR A 178 16.21 9.00 7.16
CA THR A 178 17.54 8.41 7.36
C THR A 178 17.58 7.07 6.61
N PRO A 179 18.40 6.91 5.56
CA PRO A 179 18.55 5.62 4.89
C PRO A 179 19.16 4.59 5.84
N ASN A 180 18.71 3.33 5.74
CA ASN A 180 19.16 2.24 6.60
C ASN A 180 20.42 1.56 6.02
N SER A 181 21.43 2.37 5.69
CA SER A 181 22.65 1.98 4.96
C SER A 181 23.86 1.69 5.84
N GLN A 182 23.70 1.67 7.17
CA GLN A 182 24.80 1.60 8.14
C GLN A 182 25.72 0.40 7.93
N LEU A 183 25.18 -0.75 7.50
CA LEU A 183 25.94 -1.97 7.19
C LEU A 183 26.87 -1.82 5.97
N LEU A 184 26.64 -0.83 5.11
CA LEU A 184 27.39 -0.60 3.88
C LEU A 184 28.37 0.59 3.99
N GLU A 185 28.39 1.30 5.11
CA GLU A 185 29.29 2.44 5.33
C GLU A 185 30.76 2.03 5.15
N GLY A 186 31.49 2.78 4.32
CA GLY A 186 32.89 2.51 4.00
C GLY A 186 33.12 1.25 3.17
N GLN A 187 32.07 0.63 2.63
CA GLN A 187 32.13 -0.51 1.70
C GLN A 187 31.61 -0.16 0.31
N VAL A 188 30.59 0.70 0.21
CA VAL A 188 30.07 1.26 -1.05
C VAL A 188 30.05 2.78 -1.00
N GLU A 189 29.92 3.43 -2.16
CA GLU A 189 29.72 4.87 -2.25
C GLU A 189 28.31 5.26 -1.74
N LEU A 190 28.29 6.22 -0.81
CA LEU A 190 27.07 6.82 -0.27
C LEU A 190 27.08 8.32 -0.57
N ASP A 191 25.91 8.91 -0.74
CA ASP A 191 25.78 10.36 -0.84
C ASP A 191 26.02 11.04 0.52
N SER A 192 26.04 12.36 0.52
CA SER A 192 26.25 13.16 1.76
C SER A 192 25.15 12.98 2.81
N SER A 193 24.00 12.42 2.44
CA SER A 193 22.87 12.11 3.33
C SER A 193 22.81 10.63 3.74
N GLY A 194 23.75 9.82 3.25
CA GLY A 194 23.88 8.38 3.53
C GLY A 194 23.12 7.46 2.58
N TYR A 195 22.48 7.95 1.51
CA TYR A 195 21.78 7.09 0.54
C TYR A 195 22.81 6.34 -0.30
N VAL A 196 22.50 5.10 -0.67
CA VAL A 196 23.37 4.30 -1.53
C VAL A 196 23.35 4.88 -2.93
N ILE A 197 24.51 5.23 -3.47
CA ILE A 197 24.63 5.72 -4.84
C ILE A 197 24.53 4.51 -5.79
N VAL A 198 23.64 4.62 -6.76
CA VAL A 198 23.52 3.66 -7.86
C VAL A 198 23.76 4.34 -9.21
N GLU A 199 24.20 3.58 -10.19
CA GLU A 199 24.26 4.04 -11.58
C GLU A 199 22.85 4.44 -12.06
N GLU A 200 22.75 5.59 -12.73
CA GLU A 200 21.47 6.14 -13.17
C GLU A 200 20.71 5.16 -14.09
N GLY A 201 19.43 4.92 -13.79
CA GLY A 201 18.60 3.95 -14.53
C GLY A 201 18.92 2.47 -14.26
N SER A 202 19.77 2.18 -13.28
CA SER A 202 20.23 0.84 -12.88
C SER A 202 19.99 0.59 -11.39
N ALA A 203 20.42 -0.56 -10.89
CA ALA A 203 20.48 -0.90 -9.47
C ALA A 203 21.92 -1.13 -8.98
N ARG A 204 22.92 -0.96 -9.85
CA ARG A 204 24.34 -1.23 -9.58
C ARG A 204 24.93 -0.19 -8.63
N THR A 205 25.57 -0.65 -7.56
CA THR A 205 26.35 0.20 -6.65
C THR A 205 27.80 0.32 -7.12
N SER A 206 28.66 0.99 -6.35
CA SER A 206 30.10 1.08 -6.60
C SER A 206 30.86 -0.25 -6.43
N VAL A 207 30.22 -1.29 -5.87
CA VAL A 207 30.81 -2.63 -5.71
C VAL A 207 30.10 -3.61 -6.64
N GLU A 208 30.87 -4.25 -7.50
CA GLU A 208 30.36 -5.26 -8.43
C GLU A 208 29.71 -6.43 -7.67
N GLY A 209 28.53 -6.87 -8.12
CA GLY A 209 27.74 -7.90 -7.45
C GLY A 209 26.85 -7.40 -6.29
N VAL A 210 26.99 -6.13 -5.88
CA VAL A 210 26.12 -5.48 -4.89
C VAL A 210 25.18 -4.50 -5.57
N PHE A 211 23.89 -4.68 -5.32
CA PHE A 211 22.81 -3.88 -5.90
C PHE A 211 21.98 -3.25 -4.79
N ALA A 212 21.34 -2.11 -5.05
CA ALA A 212 20.44 -1.46 -4.10
C ALA A 212 19.06 -1.22 -4.71
N ALA A 213 18.01 -1.29 -3.90
CA ALA A 213 16.63 -1.07 -4.32
C ALA A 213 15.80 -0.39 -3.24
N GLY A 214 14.77 0.33 -3.69
CA GLY A 214 13.84 1.06 -2.83
C GLY A 214 14.47 2.28 -2.19
N ASP A 215 13.87 2.71 -1.08
CA ASP A 215 14.16 3.98 -0.42
C ASP A 215 15.59 4.10 0.12
N VAL A 216 16.37 3.02 0.18
CA VAL A 216 17.79 3.11 0.61
C VAL A 216 18.67 3.81 -0.42
N GLN A 217 18.24 3.85 -1.69
CA GLN A 217 18.88 4.59 -2.79
C GLN A 217 17.98 5.68 -3.38
N ASP A 218 16.66 5.65 -3.11
CA ASP A 218 15.70 6.64 -3.59
C ASP A 218 15.40 7.71 -2.52
N HIS A 219 16.04 8.87 -2.64
CA HIS A 219 15.75 10.04 -1.79
C HIS A 219 14.65 10.95 -2.36
N GLU A 220 14.20 10.73 -3.60
CA GLU A 220 13.31 11.61 -4.34
C GLU A 220 11.84 11.19 -4.20
N TRP A 221 11.52 9.94 -4.54
CA TRP A 221 10.12 9.49 -4.68
C TRP A 221 9.59 8.81 -3.41
N ARG A 222 10.32 7.81 -2.88
CA ARG A 222 9.99 7.09 -1.64
C ARG A 222 8.54 6.60 -1.60
N GLN A 223 8.11 5.94 -2.68
CA GLN A 223 6.77 5.36 -2.78
C GLN A 223 6.87 3.85 -2.86
N ALA A 224 5.90 3.14 -2.27
CA ALA A 224 5.87 1.69 -2.33
C ALA A 224 5.93 1.14 -3.77
N VAL A 225 5.30 1.83 -4.73
CA VAL A 225 5.30 1.43 -6.15
C VAL A 225 6.64 1.68 -6.83
N THR A 226 7.34 2.78 -6.51
CA THR A 226 8.68 3.04 -7.06
C THR A 226 9.69 2.07 -6.45
N ALA A 227 9.59 1.80 -5.15
CA ALA A 227 10.40 0.80 -4.47
C ALA A 227 10.20 -0.61 -5.06
N ALA A 228 8.96 -1.05 -5.28
CA ALA A 228 8.68 -2.33 -5.92
C ALA A 228 9.26 -2.40 -7.36
N GLY A 229 9.12 -1.32 -8.14
CA GLY A 229 9.71 -1.22 -9.48
C GLY A 229 11.24 -1.35 -9.45
N SER A 230 11.91 -0.60 -8.58
CA SER A 230 13.37 -0.69 -8.42
C SER A 230 13.83 -2.06 -7.92
N GLY A 231 13.03 -2.75 -7.10
CA GLY A 231 13.29 -4.13 -6.68
C GLY A 231 13.30 -5.11 -7.86
N CYS A 232 12.41 -4.93 -8.84
CA CYS A 232 12.42 -5.69 -10.08
C CYS A 232 13.69 -5.42 -10.90
N VAL A 233 14.09 -4.14 -11.03
CA VAL A 233 15.33 -3.75 -11.70
C VAL A 233 16.55 -4.41 -11.04
N ALA A 234 16.61 -4.41 -9.70
CA ALA A 234 17.68 -5.06 -8.96
C ALA A 234 17.69 -6.59 -9.16
N ALA A 235 16.54 -7.25 -9.10
CA ALA A 235 16.45 -8.70 -9.33
C ALA A 235 16.95 -9.11 -10.73
N LEU A 236 16.54 -8.39 -11.77
CA LEU A 236 17.02 -8.62 -13.13
C LEU A 236 18.51 -8.29 -13.30
N SER A 237 19.01 -7.31 -12.56
CA SER A 237 20.44 -6.96 -12.60
C SER A 237 21.31 -8.03 -11.93
N VAL A 238 20.83 -8.59 -10.81
CA VAL A 238 21.47 -9.73 -10.14
C VAL A 238 21.46 -10.96 -11.05
N GLU A 239 20.32 -11.29 -11.67
CA GLU A 239 20.22 -12.43 -12.58
C GLU A 239 21.25 -12.32 -13.72
N ARG A 240 21.31 -11.17 -14.41
CA ARG A 240 22.30 -10.91 -15.46
C ARG A 240 23.74 -11.03 -14.95
N TYR A 241 24.02 -10.51 -13.76
CA TYR A 241 25.35 -10.61 -13.15
C TYR A 241 25.73 -12.07 -12.85
N LEU A 242 24.81 -12.84 -12.26
CA LEU A 242 25.04 -14.25 -11.94
C LEU A 242 25.21 -15.09 -13.21
N VAL A 243 24.39 -14.85 -14.25
CA VAL A 243 24.54 -15.51 -15.56
C VAL A 243 25.88 -15.16 -16.20
N GLY A 244 26.22 -13.88 -16.27
CA GLY A 244 27.46 -13.40 -16.89
C GLY A 244 28.74 -13.93 -16.22
N ASN A 245 28.66 -14.25 -14.93
CA ASN A 245 29.76 -14.83 -14.16
C ASN A 245 29.67 -16.36 -14.00
N ASN A 246 28.67 -17.01 -14.62
CA ASN A 246 28.44 -18.45 -14.54
C ASN A 246 28.23 -18.95 -13.08
N LEU A 247 27.51 -18.14 -12.30
CA LEU A 247 27.17 -18.34 -10.87
C LEU A 247 25.67 -18.57 -10.64
N LEU A 248 24.83 -18.47 -11.69
CA LEU A 248 23.39 -18.67 -11.56
C LEU A 248 23.09 -20.13 -11.20
N ILE A 249 22.26 -20.30 -10.17
CA ILE A 249 21.67 -21.58 -9.80
C ILE A 249 20.16 -21.48 -10.03
N GLU A 250 19.62 -22.35 -10.86
CA GLU A 250 18.19 -22.39 -11.11
C GLU A 250 17.45 -23.08 -9.96
N PHE A 251 16.40 -22.44 -9.47
CA PHE A 251 15.41 -23.06 -8.62
C PHE A 251 14.28 -23.59 -9.49
N HIS A 252 14.07 -24.90 -9.48
CA HIS A 252 12.88 -25.51 -10.08
C HIS A 252 11.87 -25.76 -8.98
N GLN A 253 10.76 -25.03 -9.06
CA GLN A 253 9.66 -25.24 -8.12
C GLN A 253 9.21 -26.70 -8.20
N PRO A 254 9.16 -27.43 -7.08
CA PRO A 254 8.57 -28.76 -7.08
C PRO A 254 7.15 -28.64 -7.63
N GLN A 255 6.80 -29.50 -8.59
CA GLN A 255 5.45 -29.55 -9.13
C GLN A 255 4.49 -29.75 -7.96
N THR A 256 3.90 -28.65 -7.50
CA THR A 256 2.77 -28.71 -6.61
C THR A 256 1.66 -29.09 -7.57
N GLU A 257 1.22 -30.34 -7.55
CA GLU A 257 -0.12 -30.63 -8.06
C GLU A 257 -1.00 -29.56 -7.44
N GLU A 258 -1.65 -28.73 -8.26
CA GLU A 258 -2.71 -27.88 -7.76
C GLU A 258 -3.57 -28.81 -6.91
N VAL A 259 -3.58 -28.59 -5.60
CA VAL A 259 -4.41 -29.40 -4.72
C VAL A 259 -5.79 -29.22 -5.31
N LYS A 260 -6.31 -30.27 -5.96
CA LYS A 260 -7.73 -30.42 -6.19
C LYS A 260 -8.28 -30.34 -4.77
N LYS A 261 -8.70 -29.14 -4.34
CA LYS A 261 -9.26 -28.89 -3.01
C LYS A 261 -10.35 -29.95 -2.88
N GLU A 262 -10.10 -30.98 -2.06
CA GLU A 262 -11.09 -32.03 -1.87
C GLU A 262 -12.36 -31.35 -1.38
N LEU A 263 -13.47 -31.66 -2.05
CA LEU A 263 -14.79 -31.12 -1.75
C LEU A 263 -15.01 -31.17 -0.25
N THR A 264 -15.38 -30.04 0.35
CA THR A 264 -15.78 -30.05 1.74
C THR A 264 -17.08 -30.85 1.88
N ASP A 265 -17.34 -31.43 3.06
CA ASP A 265 -18.62 -32.11 3.35
C ASP A 265 -19.86 -31.21 3.07
N ARG A 266 -19.67 -29.88 3.01
CA ARG A 266 -20.70 -28.92 2.64
C ARG A 266 -20.91 -28.82 1.12
N ASP A 267 -19.85 -28.87 0.32
CA ASP A 267 -19.92 -28.91 -1.16
C ASP A 267 -20.61 -30.18 -1.66
N VAL A 268 -20.55 -31.27 -0.89
CA VAL A 268 -21.26 -32.53 -1.18
C VAL A 268 -22.73 -32.47 -0.76
N ARG A 269 -23.08 -31.67 0.27
CA ARG A 269 -24.45 -31.56 0.81
C ARG A 269 -25.34 -30.60 0.03
N GLU A 270 -24.80 -29.50 -0.49
CA GLU A 270 -25.51 -28.61 -1.41
C GLU A 270 -25.32 -29.11 -2.85
N GLY A 271 -26.06 -30.15 -3.22
CA GLY A 271 -25.98 -30.79 -4.54
C GLY A 271 -26.03 -29.76 -5.67
N PHE A 272 -24.87 -29.47 -6.26
CA PHE A 272 -24.76 -28.63 -7.43
C PHE A 272 -25.35 -29.36 -8.63
N ASP A 273 -26.39 -28.78 -9.22
CA ASP A 273 -26.98 -29.23 -10.48
C ASP A 273 -26.92 -28.08 -11.47
N ILE A 274 -26.06 -28.23 -12.49
CA ILE A 274 -25.85 -27.22 -13.53
C ILE A 274 -27.14 -26.86 -14.30
N THR A 275 -28.17 -27.71 -14.26
CA THR A 275 -29.46 -27.42 -14.90
C THR A 275 -30.27 -26.37 -14.14
N LEU A 276 -29.95 -26.13 -12.87
CA LEU A 276 -30.59 -25.09 -12.07
C LEU A 276 -30.10 -23.70 -12.47
N THR A 277 -30.98 -22.71 -12.29
CA THR A 277 -30.67 -21.31 -12.56
C THR A 277 -30.01 -20.64 -11.38
N LYS A 278 -30.36 -21.02 -10.14
CA LYS A 278 -29.92 -20.35 -8.91
C LYS A 278 -29.03 -21.28 -8.10
N HIS A 279 -27.90 -20.73 -7.69
CA HIS A 279 -26.80 -21.43 -7.03
C HIS A 279 -26.27 -20.61 -5.87
N ARG A 280 -25.53 -21.26 -4.98
CA ARG A 280 -24.86 -20.60 -3.86
C ARG A 280 -23.44 -21.13 -3.70
N GLY A 281 -22.55 -20.26 -3.25
CA GLY A 281 -21.21 -20.61 -2.80
C GLY A 281 -20.19 -20.71 -3.93
N GLN A 282 -18.92 -20.72 -3.51
CA GLN A 282 -17.78 -20.71 -4.42
C GLN A 282 -17.71 -21.93 -5.35
N TYR A 283 -18.17 -23.10 -4.92
CA TYR A 283 -18.10 -24.31 -5.72
C TYR A 283 -18.93 -24.18 -7.01
N ALA A 284 -20.19 -23.77 -6.86
CA ALA A 284 -21.08 -23.56 -7.99
C ALA A 284 -20.55 -22.47 -8.94
N LEU A 285 -20.00 -21.37 -8.40
CA LEU A 285 -19.40 -20.32 -9.22
C LEU A 285 -18.27 -20.87 -10.09
N ARG A 286 -17.32 -21.61 -9.50
CA ARG A 286 -16.18 -22.19 -10.24
C ARG A 286 -16.64 -23.16 -11.32
N LYS A 287 -17.61 -24.03 -11.00
CA LYS A 287 -18.16 -24.99 -11.96
C LYS A 287 -18.81 -24.29 -13.14
N LEU A 288 -19.71 -23.35 -12.88
CA LEU A 288 -20.39 -22.59 -13.93
C LEU A 288 -19.42 -21.79 -14.78
N TYR A 289 -18.38 -21.20 -14.18
CA TYR A 289 -17.37 -20.43 -14.87
C TYR A 289 -16.58 -21.25 -15.91
N HIS A 290 -16.39 -22.55 -15.67
CA HIS A 290 -15.66 -23.44 -16.58
C HIS A 290 -16.57 -24.23 -17.52
N GLU A 291 -17.77 -24.58 -17.07
CA GLU A 291 -18.62 -25.58 -17.73
C GLU A 291 -19.85 -24.98 -18.43
N SER A 292 -20.24 -23.73 -18.11
CA SER A 292 -21.45 -23.11 -18.69
C SER A 292 -21.13 -22.01 -19.71
N PRO A 293 -21.79 -22.00 -20.88
CA PRO A 293 -21.71 -20.90 -21.85
C PRO A 293 -22.70 -19.76 -21.54
N ARG A 294 -23.60 -19.94 -20.56
CA ARG A 294 -24.60 -18.95 -20.17
C ARG A 294 -23.96 -17.75 -19.48
N LEU A 295 -24.64 -16.62 -19.50
CA LEU A 295 -24.25 -15.46 -18.68
C LEU A 295 -24.30 -15.84 -17.19
N ILE A 296 -23.27 -15.51 -16.43
CA ILE A 296 -23.20 -15.79 -14.99
C ILE A 296 -23.33 -14.47 -14.24
N CYS A 297 -24.38 -14.34 -13.44
CA CYS A 297 -24.66 -13.23 -12.55
C CYS A 297 -24.29 -13.62 -11.12
N VAL A 298 -23.23 -13.02 -10.56
CA VAL A 298 -22.76 -13.29 -9.20
C VAL A 298 -23.16 -12.16 -8.29
N LEU A 299 -23.92 -12.44 -7.24
CA LEU A 299 -24.28 -11.49 -6.19
C LEU A 299 -23.45 -11.77 -4.94
N TYR A 300 -22.60 -10.81 -4.58
CA TYR A 300 -21.83 -10.79 -3.34
C TYR A 300 -22.63 -10.11 -2.23
N THR A 301 -22.84 -10.81 -1.12
CA THR A 301 -23.64 -10.38 0.02
C THR A 301 -22.90 -10.59 1.35
N ALA A 302 -23.44 -10.04 2.44
CA ALA A 302 -23.02 -10.35 3.79
C ALA A 302 -24.25 -10.44 4.73
N PRO A 303 -24.24 -11.24 5.80
CA PRO A 303 -25.37 -11.39 6.74
C PRO A 303 -25.83 -10.07 7.37
N THR A 304 -24.88 -9.16 7.62
CA THR A 304 -25.10 -7.85 8.25
C THR A 304 -25.44 -6.73 7.25
N CYS A 305 -25.49 -7.05 5.95
CA CYS A 305 -25.72 -6.07 4.89
C CYS A 305 -27.21 -5.73 4.72
N GLY A 306 -27.64 -4.58 5.24
CA GLY A 306 -29.00 -4.05 5.09
C GLY A 306 -29.44 -3.90 3.61
N PRO A 307 -28.66 -3.26 2.74
CA PRO A 307 -29.03 -3.11 1.32
C PRO A 307 -29.12 -4.43 0.55
N CYS A 308 -28.37 -5.47 0.94
CA CYS A 308 -28.43 -6.80 0.33
C CYS A 308 -29.83 -7.42 0.46
N ARG A 309 -30.52 -7.19 1.59
CA ARG A 309 -31.91 -7.64 1.81
C ARG A 309 -32.90 -7.00 0.83
N THR A 310 -32.58 -5.80 0.33
CA THR A 310 -33.38 -5.10 -0.68
C THR A 310 -33.06 -5.59 -2.08
N LEU A 311 -31.76 -5.75 -2.42
CA LEU A 311 -31.36 -6.13 -3.77
C LEU A 311 -31.67 -7.59 -4.12
N LYS A 312 -31.45 -8.52 -3.18
CA LYS A 312 -31.64 -9.96 -3.41
C LYS A 312 -33.00 -10.31 -4.02
N PRO A 313 -34.17 -9.87 -3.48
CA PRO A 313 -35.47 -10.18 -4.08
C PRO A 313 -35.71 -9.45 -5.42
N ILE A 314 -35.09 -8.28 -5.63
CA ILE A 314 -35.18 -7.53 -6.89
C ILE A 314 -34.47 -8.31 -8.00
N LEU A 315 -33.21 -8.68 -7.75
CA LEU A 315 -32.36 -9.39 -8.70
C LEU A 315 -32.89 -10.80 -8.95
N SER A 316 -33.29 -11.53 -7.91
CA SER A 316 -33.89 -12.86 -8.03
C SER A 316 -35.11 -12.88 -8.97
N LYS A 317 -36.01 -11.89 -8.85
CA LYS A 317 -37.17 -11.75 -9.74
C LYS A 317 -36.79 -11.43 -11.19
N VAL A 318 -35.71 -10.67 -11.40
CA VAL A 318 -35.22 -10.40 -12.76
C VAL A 318 -34.65 -11.68 -13.36
N ILE A 319 -33.84 -12.42 -12.60
CA ILE A 319 -33.24 -13.69 -13.05
C ILE A 319 -34.31 -14.72 -13.44
N ASP A 320 -35.43 -14.78 -12.72
CA ASP A 320 -36.55 -15.67 -13.05
C ASP A 320 -37.13 -15.43 -14.46
N GLU A 321 -37.01 -14.20 -14.99
CA GLU A 321 -37.41 -13.86 -16.37
C GLU A 321 -36.43 -14.42 -17.43
N TYR A 322 -35.23 -14.87 -17.02
CA TYR A 322 -34.14 -15.33 -17.89
C TYR A 322 -33.60 -16.71 -17.49
N ASP A 323 -34.45 -17.57 -16.94
CA ASP A 323 -34.14 -18.90 -16.39
C ASP A 323 -33.38 -19.85 -17.33
N GLN A 324 -33.40 -19.63 -18.65
CA GLN A 324 -32.64 -20.43 -19.62
C GLN A 324 -31.35 -19.77 -20.12
N ASN A 325 -31.14 -18.49 -19.78
CA ASN A 325 -30.05 -17.68 -20.33
C ASN A 325 -29.00 -17.29 -19.29
N VAL A 326 -29.37 -17.23 -18.00
CA VAL A 326 -28.48 -16.69 -16.95
C VAL A 326 -28.36 -17.66 -15.79
N HIS A 327 -27.15 -17.96 -15.32
CA HIS A 327 -26.97 -18.55 -13.99
C HIS A 327 -26.83 -17.44 -12.96
N PHE A 328 -27.47 -17.61 -11.82
CA PHE A 328 -27.37 -16.72 -10.69
C PHE A 328 -26.64 -17.43 -9.54
N VAL A 329 -25.55 -16.84 -9.06
CA VAL A 329 -24.76 -17.38 -7.95
C VAL A 329 -24.73 -16.37 -6.82
N GLU A 330 -25.15 -16.78 -5.63
CA GLU A 330 -24.98 -15.98 -4.43
C GLU A 330 -23.69 -16.38 -3.70
N ILE A 331 -22.83 -15.39 -3.43
CA ILE A 331 -21.63 -15.53 -2.62
C ILE A 331 -21.82 -14.72 -1.34
N ASP A 332 -21.68 -15.37 -0.20
CA ASP A 332 -21.56 -14.68 1.08
C ASP A 332 -20.07 -14.41 1.33
N ILE A 333 -19.69 -13.13 1.46
CA ILE A 333 -18.28 -12.75 1.60
C ILE A 333 -17.68 -13.16 2.96
N GLU A 334 -18.52 -13.42 3.97
CA GLU A 334 -18.07 -13.91 5.26
C GLU A 334 -17.85 -15.43 5.21
N GLU A 335 -18.63 -16.16 4.41
CA GLU A 335 -18.45 -17.61 4.20
C GLU A 335 -17.34 -17.92 3.18
N ASP A 336 -17.20 -17.13 2.12
CA ASP A 336 -16.26 -17.33 1.00
C ASP A 336 -15.29 -16.13 0.81
N PRO A 337 -14.48 -15.76 1.82
CA PRO A 337 -13.65 -14.55 1.78
C PRO A 337 -12.58 -14.58 0.67
N GLU A 338 -12.02 -15.75 0.36
CA GLU A 338 -11.01 -15.92 -0.69
C GLU A 338 -11.56 -15.53 -2.08
N ILE A 339 -12.81 -15.89 -2.38
CA ILE A 339 -13.46 -15.56 -3.66
C ILE A 339 -13.82 -14.09 -3.74
N ALA A 340 -14.29 -13.50 -2.63
CA ALA A 340 -14.58 -12.08 -2.57
C ALA A 340 -13.32 -11.22 -2.76
N GLU A 341 -12.20 -11.62 -2.15
CA GLU A 341 -10.90 -10.95 -2.32
C GLU A 341 -10.40 -11.07 -3.77
N ALA A 342 -10.40 -12.29 -4.34
CA ALA A 342 -9.97 -12.53 -5.71
C ALA A 342 -10.83 -11.76 -6.75
N ALA A 343 -12.12 -11.57 -6.46
CA ALA A 343 -13.04 -10.80 -7.30
C ALA A 343 -12.95 -9.28 -7.09
N GLY A 344 -12.07 -8.80 -6.20
CA GLY A 344 -11.86 -7.38 -5.94
C GLY A 344 -13.05 -6.69 -5.25
N ILE A 345 -13.81 -7.42 -4.43
CA ILE A 345 -15.02 -6.92 -3.78
C ILE A 345 -14.65 -6.01 -2.60
N MET A 346 -14.87 -4.71 -2.77
CA MET A 346 -14.61 -3.69 -1.73
C MET A 346 -15.83 -3.39 -0.84
N GLY A 347 -17.01 -3.94 -1.15
CA GLY A 347 -18.24 -3.73 -0.37
C GLY A 347 -19.44 -4.50 -0.91
N THR A 348 -20.48 -4.66 -0.08
CA THR A 348 -21.72 -5.39 -0.43
C THR A 348 -22.96 -4.48 -0.35
N PRO A 349 -24.00 -4.72 -1.17
CA PRO A 349 -24.06 -5.73 -2.22
C PRO A 349 -23.24 -5.30 -3.44
N CYS A 350 -22.61 -6.27 -4.09
CA CYS A 350 -21.95 -6.10 -5.36
C CYS A 350 -22.43 -7.19 -6.32
N VAL A 351 -22.71 -6.84 -7.57
CA VAL A 351 -23.09 -7.79 -8.62
C VAL A 351 -22.02 -7.77 -9.69
N GLN A 352 -21.51 -8.93 -10.07
CA GLN A 352 -20.61 -9.09 -11.21
C GLN A 352 -21.23 -10.00 -12.26
N PHE A 353 -20.98 -9.69 -13.52
CA PHE A 353 -21.42 -10.48 -14.66
C PHE A 353 -20.23 -11.06 -15.39
N PHE A 354 -20.29 -12.35 -15.70
CA PHE A 354 -19.26 -13.08 -16.42
C PHE A 354 -19.85 -13.80 -17.63
N LYS A 355 -19.14 -13.80 -18.74
CA LYS A 355 -19.43 -14.63 -19.92
C LYS A 355 -18.11 -14.98 -20.59
N ASN A 356 -17.99 -16.17 -21.17
CA ASN A 356 -16.79 -16.61 -21.88
C ASN A 356 -15.48 -16.45 -21.08
N LYS A 357 -15.53 -16.67 -19.75
CA LYS A 357 -14.39 -16.52 -18.83
C LYS A 357 -13.83 -15.10 -18.71
N GLU A 358 -14.65 -14.10 -19.03
CA GLU A 358 -14.33 -12.68 -18.83
C GLU A 358 -15.38 -12.01 -17.95
N MET A 359 -14.93 -11.08 -17.10
CA MET A 359 -15.83 -10.21 -16.34
C MET A 359 -16.29 -9.06 -17.26
N ILE A 360 -17.58 -9.02 -17.55
CA ILE A 360 -18.16 -8.03 -18.47
C ILE A 360 -18.52 -6.74 -17.72
N GLN A 361 -19.06 -6.86 -16.51
CA GLN A 361 -19.49 -5.69 -15.75
C GLN A 361 -19.51 -5.94 -14.24
N THR A 362 -19.18 -4.89 -13.48
CA THR A 362 -19.39 -4.80 -12.04
C THR A 362 -20.43 -3.73 -11.73
N VAL A 363 -21.37 -4.05 -10.85
CA VAL A 363 -22.44 -3.15 -10.39
C VAL A 363 -22.42 -3.12 -8.87
N SER A 364 -22.01 -1.99 -8.31
CA SER A 364 -21.99 -1.79 -6.86
C SER A 364 -23.30 -1.17 -6.36
N GLY A 365 -23.76 -1.64 -5.20
CA GLY A 365 -24.96 -1.13 -4.54
C GLY A 365 -26.28 -1.64 -5.14
N VAL A 366 -27.39 -1.01 -4.75
CA VAL A 366 -28.73 -1.38 -5.20
C VAL A 366 -29.08 -0.62 -6.48
N LYS A 367 -29.39 -1.34 -7.56
CA LYS A 367 -29.86 -0.77 -8.83
C LYS A 367 -31.31 -1.14 -9.14
N MET A 368 -31.92 -0.44 -10.09
CA MET A 368 -33.29 -0.72 -10.52
C MET A 368 -33.35 -1.97 -11.39
N LYS A 369 -34.50 -2.68 -11.38
CA LYS A 369 -34.73 -3.87 -12.23
C LYS A 369 -34.43 -3.63 -13.71
N LYS A 370 -34.78 -2.44 -14.20
CA LYS A 370 -34.61 -2.03 -15.60
C LYS A 370 -33.14 -2.15 -16.03
N GLU A 371 -32.21 -1.70 -15.19
CA GLU A 371 -30.77 -1.75 -15.47
C GLU A 371 -30.27 -3.20 -15.63
N TYR A 372 -30.70 -4.10 -14.75
CA TYR A 372 -30.33 -5.52 -14.85
C TYR A 372 -30.95 -6.20 -16.08
N ARG A 373 -32.18 -5.86 -16.45
CA ARG A 373 -32.83 -6.39 -17.67
C ARG A 373 -32.09 -5.95 -18.92
N GLU A 374 -31.85 -4.65 -19.08
CA GLU A 374 -31.15 -4.09 -20.23
C GLU A 374 -29.77 -4.72 -20.41
N PHE A 375 -29.06 -4.93 -19.30
CA PHE A 375 -27.76 -5.59 -19.33
C PHE A 375 -27.85 -7.06 -19.73
N ILE A 376 -28.75 -7.84 -19.11
CA ILE A 376 -28.93 -9.26 -19.43
C ILE A 376 -29.39 -9.44 -20.88
N GLU A 377 -30.30 -8.61 -21.38
CA GLU A 377 -30.77 -8.70 -22.77
C GLU A 377 -29.66 -8.44 -23.79
N SER A 378 -28.73 -7.53 -23.47
CA SER A 378 -27.61 -7.18 -24.33
C SER A 378 -26.50 -8.24 -24.32
N ASN A 379 -26.48 -9.12 -23.30
CA ASN A 379 -25.37 -10.04 -23.03
C ASN A 379 -25.78 -11.51 -22.84
N LYS A 380 -27.06 -11.87 -22.98
CA LYS A 380 -27.55 -13.25 -22.89
C LYS A 380 -27.02 -14.14 -24.00
#